data_AF-A0A7X9IE41-F1
#
_entry.id   AF-A0A7X9IE41-F1
#
_cell.length_a   1.000
_cell.length_b   1.000
_cell.length_c   1.000
_cell.angle_alpha   90.00
_cell.angle_beta   90.00
_cell.angle_gamma   90.00
#
_symmetry.space_group_name_H-M   'P 1'
#
loop_
_entity.id
_entity.type
_entity.pdbx_description
1 polymer ?
#
loop_
_entity_poly.entity_id
_entity_poly.type
_entity_poly.pdbx_seq_one_letter_code
_entity_poly.pdbx_strand_id
1 'polypeptide(L)'
;MKLPSLQTIIDETGHTIGRFPLAIACAFAGTIAGLILIDRGESFSPSVLYNVLFAALLGFPLFATIALVARAKAWRLWQSAGLQVIALLALIVYAFMIPSDLTHAPAAVLLRQLLLALALVLLAMVAPFTGRGRHNGFWQYNKVLFFRLLTAVLFSFVLFLGLSVALAALDNLFGMDIPGKRYGELWSAIAGFFAPLFFLSGVPENLDALDALEDYPRGLRVFAQYILAPLVIVYLIILYAYIAKIIGQWNWPQGWVSRLILGFSATGIFALALLYPIRERAENRWIKSALRWFWIVILPLVVVLVLAIWRRVSEYGLTESRYIGIALALWLAAMAVYFIFSRTKSLKIIPASLCVLAMAISFGPWGVFHVSEQSQVNRLQRLLETNHRLVDNRVTAAGDSVGVEDTRQINAIIAYLNDTHGYAKIQSWFGEPLTVDSLGAPGKRMEPSRIAELLGIEYVAYTPRFGDNMIEFACDRERALPVGGYQHLLFGQFIHAGNHEGKSVADSIAYRIDSTLWIITVQELADSAVVESLQIDLHPLIDTLMEKYGSGGSEIPPPKMMVAAASGGLTVAVHIRRILLKRDGETFAPDNYVMDLLYSKNK
;
A
#
# COMPACT_ATOMS: atom_id res chain seq x y z
N MET A 1 9.68 39.46 -20.12
CA MET A 1 9.35 38.22 -20.86
C MET A 1 8.12 38.51 -21.71
N LYS A 2 8.16 38.26 -23.03
CA LYS A 2 6.95 38.34 -23.87
C LYS A 2 6.12 37.10 -23.58
N LEU A 3 4.83 37.27 -23.26
CA LEU A 3 3.92 36.13 -23.17
C LEU A 3 3.91 35.43 -24.54
N PRO A 4 4.03 34.10 -24.60
CA PRO A 4 3.90 33.38 -25.86
C PRO A 4 2.54 33.73 -26.49
N SER A 5 2.51 33.91 -27.80
CA SER A 5 1.24 34.15 -28.48
C SER A 5 0.38 32.88 -28.41
N LEU A 6 -0.95 33.05 -28.40
CA LEU A 6 -1.87 31.90 -28.46
C LEU A 6 -1.58 31.00 -29.67
N GLN A 7 -1.12 31.58 -30.78
CA GLN A 7 -0.68 30.83 -31.96
C GLN A 7 0.49 29.89 -31.65
N THR A 8 1.53 30.37 -30.94
CA THR A 8 2.67 29.52 -30.55
C THR A 8 2.22 28.33 -29.68
N ILE A 9 1.29 28.56 -28.75
CA ILE A 9 0.76 27.47 -27.89
C ILE A 9 -0.02 26.44 -28.73
N ILE A 10 -0.85 26.90 -29.66
CA ILE A 10 -1.63 26.04 -30.56
C ILE A 10 -0.69 25.23 -31.46
N ASP A 11 0.32 25.86 -32.03
CA ASP A 11 1.29 25.20 -32.91
C ASP A 11 2.10 24.14 -32.16
N GLU A 12 2.61 24.46 -30.97
CA GLU A 12 3.35 23.51 -30.11
C GLU A 12 2.47 22.33 -29.67
N THR A 13 1.20 22.60 -29.36
CA THR A 13 0.23 21.57 -28.98
C THR A 13 -0.09 20.66 -30.17
N GLY A 14 -0.37 21.24 -31.34
CA GLY A 14 -0.62 20.51 -32.58
C GLY A 14 0.58 19.64 -32.99
N HIS A 15 1.79 20.19 -32.87
CA HIS A 15 3.03 19.45 -33.11
C HIS A 15 3.17 18.26 -32.16
N THR A 16 2.89 18.46 -30.86
CA THR A 16 2.96 17.39 -29.84
C THR A 16 1.92 16.30 -30.11
N ILE A 17 0.70 16.66 -30.51
CA ILE A 17 -0.36 15.71 -30.88
C ILE A 17 0.03 14.90 -32.10
N GLY A 18 0.54 15.55 -33.15
CA GLY A 18 1.08 14.86 -34.33
C GLY A 18 2.25 13.94 -33.98
N ARG A 19 2.99 14.28 -32.93
CA ARG A 19 4.13 13.51 -32.46
C ARG A 19 3.72 12.24 -31.69
N PHE A 20 2.63 12.28 -30.92
CA PHE A 20 2.21 11.21 -30.01
C PHE A 20 0.69 10.96 -30.01
N PRO A 21 0.07 10.68 -31.17
CA PRO A 21 -1.39 10.68 -31.30
C PRO A 21 -2.07 9.65 -30.40
N LEU A 22 -1.60 8.39 -30.41
CA LEU A 22 -2.20 7.32 -29.61
C LEU A 22 -1.95 7.48 -28.10
N ALA A 23 -0.79 8.01 -27.69
CA ALA A 23 -0.52 8.24 -26.28
C ALA A 23 -1.48 9.29 -25.71
N ILE A 24 -1.68 10.39 -26.44
CA ILE A 24 -2.61 11.46 -26.06
C ILE A 24 -4.06 10.96 -26.11
N ALA A 25 -4.43 10.15 -27.12
CA ALA A 25 -5.74 9.52 -27.17
C ALA A 25 -6.01 8.64 -25.93
N CYS A 26 -5.03 7.85 -25.48
CA CYS A 26 -5.14 7.09 -24.23
C CYS A 26 -5.30 8.02 -23.01
N ALA A 27 -4.45 9.04 -22.88
CA ALA A 27 -4.56 10.00 -21.78
C ALA A 27 -5.96 10.64 -21.73
N PHE A 28 -6.49 11.08 -22.87
CA PHE A 28 -7.79 11.74 -22.95
C PHE A 28 -8.94 10.76 -22.70
N ALA A 29 -8.88 9.55 -23.25
CA ALA A 29 -9.88 8.50 -23.00
C ALA A 29 -9.94 8.12 -21.51
N GLY A 30 -8.77 7.96 -20.86
CA GLY A 30 -8.69 7.71 -19.42
C GLY A 30 -9.23 8.88 -18.60
N THR A 31 -8.94 10.11 -19.02
CA THR A 31 -9.45 11.32 -18.36
C THR A 31 -10.96 11.41 -18.44
N ILE A 32 -11.54 11.21 -19.63
CA ILE A 32 -12.99 11.22 -19.83
C ILE A 32 -13.65 10.11 -18.99
N ALA A 33 -13.07 8.90 -18.98
CA ALA A 33 -13.56 7.81 -18.14
C ALA A 33 -13.52 8.19 -16.65
N GLY A 34 -12.43 8.78 -16.18
CA GLY A 34 -12.27 9.28 -14.81
C GLY A 34 -13.28 10.36 -14.44
N LEU A 35 -13.51 11.34 -15.33
CA LEU A 35 -14.50 12.40 -15.12
C LEU A 35 -15.92 11.84 -14.99
N ILE A 36 -16.31 10.91 -15.87
CA ILE A 36 -17.62 10.26 -15.80
C ILE A 36 -17.76 9.42 -14.52
N LEU A 37 -16.69 8.74 -14.10
CA LEU A 37 -16.68 7.98 -12.84
C LEU A 37 -16.85 8.88 -11.62
N ILE A 38 -16.20 10.05 -11.59
CA ILE A 38 -16.34 11.03 -10.50
C ILE A 38 -17.76 11.62 -10.48
N ASP A 39 -18.32 11.95 -11.64
CA ASP A 39 -19.66 12.56 -11.71
C ASP A 39 -20.77 11.59 -11.27
N ARG A 40 -20.61 10.29 -11.55
CA ARG A 40 -21.51 9.21 -11.08
C ARG A 40 -21.52 9.02 -9.55
N GLY A 41 -20.54 9.58 -8.83
CA GLY A 41 -20.48 9.52 -7.37
C GLY A 41 -20.34 8.11 -6.81
N GLU A 42 -20.84 7.90 -5.58
CA GLU A 42 -20.75 6.62 -4.83
C GLU A 42 -21.67 5.51 -5.36
N SER A 43 -22.32 5.70 -6.52
CA SER A 43 -22.96 4.60 -7.22
C SER A 43 -21.87 3.70 -7.83
N PHE A 44 -21.20 2.93 -6.98
CA PHE A 44 -20.16 1.95 -7.27
C PHE A 44 -20.72 0.74 -8.03
N SER A 45 -21.47 1.02 -9.08
CA SER A 45 -21.93 0.02 -10.02
C SER A 45 -20.75 -0.44 -10.89
N PRO A 46 -20.67 -1.75 -11.18
CA PRO A 46 -19.68 -2.28 -12.11
C PRO A 46 -19.74 -1.51 -13.43
N SER A 47 -18.60 -0.97 -13.87
CA SER A 47 -18.55 -0.07 -15.01
C SER A 47 -17.32 -0.33 -15.89
N VAL A 48 -17.57 -0.46 -17.19
CA VAL A 48 -16.53 -0.58 -18.23
C VAL A 48 -15.57 0.63 -18.21
N LEU A 49 -15.99 1.76 -17.62
CA LEU A 49 -15.15 2.95 -17.47
C LEU A 49 -13.88 2.67 -16.64
N TYR A 50 -13.94 1.76 -15.66
CA TYR A 50 -12.75 1.35 -14.91
C TYR A 50 -11.77 0.59 -15.81
N ASN A 51 -12.25 -0.34 -16.65
CA ASN A 51 -11.44 -1.07 -17.62
C ASN A 51 -10.75 -0.10 -18.59
N VAL A 52 -11.49 0.88 -19.11
CA VAL A 52 -10.96 1.93 -19.99
C VAL A 52 -9.90 2.78 -19.28
N LEU A 53 -10.16 3.23 -18.05
CA LEU A 53 -9.22 4.02 -17.27
C LEU A 53 -7.89 3.28 -17.04
N PHE A 54 -7.95 2.02 -16.60
CA PHE A 54 -6.76 1.22 -16.31
C PHE A 54 -5.96 0.89 -17.58
N ALA A 55 -6.65 0.56 -18.67
CA ALA A 55 -6.02 0.34 -19.97
C ALA A 55 -5.38 1.63 -20.52
N ALA A 56 -6.05 2.77 -20.38
CA ALA A 56 -5.52 4.08 -20.77
C ALA A 56 -4.26 4.47 -19.98
N LEU A 57 -4.23 4.18 -18.67
CA LEU A 57 -3.06 4.44 -17.81
C LEU A 57 -1.82 3.65 -18.25
N LEU A 58 -1.97 2.41 -18.74
CA LEU A 58 -0.87 1.65 -19.35
C LEU A 58 -0.61 2.05 -20.81
N GLY A 59 -1.66 2.41 -21.54
CA GLY A 59 -1.58 2.81 -22.94
C GLY A 59 -0.76 4.08 -23.16
N PHE A 60 -0.89 5.07 -22.28
CA PHE A 60 -0.11 6.31 -22.35
C PHE A 60 1.41 6.05 -22.42
N PRO A 61 2.07 5.42 -21.42
CA PRO A 61 3.51 5.16 -21.48
C PRO A 61 3.87 4.15 -22.57
N LEU A 62 3.01 3.18 -22.89
CA LEU A 62 3.26 2.19 -23.94
C LEU A 62 3.34 2.84 -25.33
N PHE A 63 2.33 3.60 -25.74
CA PHE A 63 2.31 4.26 -27.04
C PHE A 63 3.33 5.39 -27.15
N ALA A 64 3.58 6.12 -26.06
CA ALA A 64 4.66 7.10 -26.01
C ALA A 64 6.01 6.41 -26.27
N THR A 65 6.26 5.27 -25.62
CA THR A 65 7.49 4.49 -25.83
C THR A 65 7.62 4.00 -27.27
N ILE A 66 6.57 3.43 -27.86
CA ILE A 66 6.60 2.96 -29.26
C ILE A 66 6.93 4.11 -30.21
N ALA A 67 6.29 5.28 -30.03
CA ALA A 67 6.56 6.46 -30.85
C ALA A 67 8.00 6.99 -30.69
N LEU A 68 8.57 6.90 -29.49
CA LEU A 68 9.96 7.28 -29.23
C LEU A 68 10.95 6.31 -29.86
N VAL A 69 10.71 5.00 -29.73
CA VAL A 69 11.57 3.96 -30.32
C VAL A 69 11.52 4.02 -31.84
N ALA A 70 10.33 4.21 -32.43
CA ALA A 70 10.17 4.32 -33.86
C ALA A 70 11.01 5.47 -34.43
N ARG A 71 11.06 6.62 -33.75
CA ARG A 71 11.92 7.74 -34.14
C ARG A 71 13.40 7.47 -33.90
N ALA A 72 13.74 7.00 -32.70
CA ALA A 72 15.12 6.72 -32.30
C ALA A 72 15.82 5.72 -33.25
N LYS A 73 15.06 4.78 -33.80
CA LYS A 73 15.56 3.73 -34.70
C LYS A 73 15.21 3.96 -36.18
N ALA A 74 14.65 5.13 -36.53
CA ALA A 74 14.22 5.47 -37.89
C ALA A 74 13.34 4.39 -38.53
N TRP A 75 12.38 3.84 -37.78
CA TRP A 75 11.45 2.83 -38.27
C TRP A 75 10.56 3.35 -39.39
N ARG A 76 10.22 2.46 -40.32
CA ARG A 76 9.21 2.75 -41.35
C ARG A 76 7.84 2.86 -40.72
N LEU A 77 6.94 3.64 -41.33
CA LEU A 77 5.59 3.86 -40.81
C LEU A 77 4.83 2.56 -40.50
N TRP A 78 4.93 1.55 -41.38
CA TRP A 78 4.26 0.26 -41.18
C TRP A 78 4.82 -0.56 -40.02
N GLN A 79 6.11 -0.44 -39.70
CA GLN A 79 6.72 -1.13 -38.54
C GLN A 79 6.18 -0.53 -37.24
N SER A 80 6.12 0.81 -37.18
CA SER A 80 5.53 1.52 -36.04
C SER A 80 4.03 1.23 -35.92
N ALA A 81 3.29 1.31 -37.02
CA ALA A 81 1.85 1.05 -37.04
C ALA A 81 1.52 -0.40 -36.65
N GLY A 82 2.27 -1.38 -37.17
CA GLY A 82 2.10 -2.79 -36.82
C GLY A 82 2.29 -3.04 -35.32
N LEU A 83 3.34 -2.46 -34.71
CA LEU A 83 3.56 -2.59 -33.27
C LEU A 83 2.49 -1.85 -32.45
N GLN A 84 2.01 -0.70 -32.92
CA GLN A 84 0.89 0.01 -32.28
C GLN A 84 -0.40 -0.80 -32.31
N VAL A 85 -0.71 -1.48 -33.41
CA VAL A 85 -1.89 -2.38 -33.50
C VAL A 85 -1.75 -3.55 -32.52
N ILE A 86 -0.59 -4.20 -32.47
CA ILE A 86 -0.33 -5.29 -31.51
C ILE A 86 -0.48 -4.79 -30.06
N ALA A 87 0.09 -3.62 -29.76
CA ALA A 87 -0.03 -2.98 -28.45
C ALA A 87 -1.48 -2.65 -28.09
N LEU A 88 -2.27 -2.15 -29.05
CA LEU A 88 -3.69 -1.86 -28.86
C LEU A 88 -4.48 -3.13 -28.56
N LEU A 89 -4.25 -4.21 -29.34
CA LEU A 89 -4.91 -5.50 -29.09
C LEU A 89 -4.55 -6.06 -27.72
N ALA A 90 -3.28 -5.98 -27.32
CA ALA A 90 -2.83 -6.40 -25.99
C ALA A 90 -3.51 -5.59 -24.87
N LEU A 91 -3.69 -4.28 -25.04
CA LEU A 91 -4.41 -3.44 -24.09
C LEU A 91 -5.90 -3.77 -24.03
N ILE A 92 -6.53 -4.07 -25.16
CA ILE A 92 -7.94 -4.49 -25.21
C ILE A 92 -8.11 -5.81 -24.46
N VAL A 93 -7.25 -6.80 -24.72
CA VAL A 93 -7.27 -8.08 -23.98
C VAL A 93 -7.07 -7.83 -22.49
N TYR A 94 -6.10 -6.99 -22.12
CA TYR A 94 -5.87 -6.62 -20.72
C TYR A 94 -7.09 -5.94 -20.09
N ALA A 95 -7.76 -5.03 -20.81
CA ALA A 95 -8.96 -4.35 -20.35
C ALA A 95 -10.07 -5.36 -20.03
N PHE A 96 -10.26 -6.40 -20.85
CA PHE A 96 -11.24 -7.47 -20.58
C PHE A 96 -10.87 -8.38 -19.40
N MET A 97 -9.59 -8.47 -19.03
CA MET A 97 -9.14 -9.25 -17.87
C MET A 97 -9.34 -8.53 -16.53
N ILE A 98 -9.57 -7.22 -16.54
CA ILE A 98 -9.77 -6.42 -15.31
C ILE A 98 -11.25 -6.53 -14.88
N PRO A 99 -11.54 -6.82 -13.59
CA PRO A 99 -12.91 -6.75 -13.08
C PRO A 99 -13.48 -5.34 -13.26
N SER A 100 -14.71 -5.24 -13.77
CA SER A 100 -15.42 -3.96 -13.93
C SER A 100 -15.90 -3.36 -12.61
N ASP A 101 -15.86 -4.13 -11.52
CA ASP A 101 -16.12 -3.68 -10.16
C ASP A 101 -14.81 -3.64 -9.37
N LEU A 102 -14.31 -2.42 -9.12
CA LEU A 102 -13.09 -2.22 -8.33
C LEU A 102 -13.32 -2.26 -6.83
N THR A 103 -14.54 -2.07 -6.35
CA THR A 103 -14.84 -2.05 -4.91
C THR A 103 -14.65 -3.41 -4.28
N HIS A 104 -15.05 -4.45 -5.02
CA HIS A 104 -14.87 -5.84 -4.62
C HIS A 104 -13.75 -6.53 -5.39
N ALA A 105 -12.95 -5.81 -6.18
CA ALA A 105 -11.82 -6.40 -6.90
C ALA A 105 -10.73 -6.87 -5.92
N PRO A 106 -10.11 -8.03 -6.18
CA PRO A 106 -8.95 -8.46 -5.42
C PRO A 106 -7.79 -7.45 -5.56
N ALA A 107 -7.10 -7.15 -4.45
CA ALA A 107 -5.97 -6.22 -4.43
C ALA A 107 -4.83 -6.61 -5.39
N ALA A 108 -4.73 -7.89 -5.77
CA ALA A 108 -3.82 -8.37 -6.81
C ALA A 108 -3.97 -7.62 -8.14
N VAL A 109 -5.18 -7.19 -8.52
CA VAL A 109 -5.42 -6.45 -9.76
C VAL A 109 -4.71 -5.10 -9.74
N LEU A 110 -4.83 -4.36 -8.64
CA LEU A 110 -4.17 -3.06 -8.46
C LEU A 110 -2.64 -3.23 -8.42
N LEU A 111 -2.15 -4.23 -7.70
CA LEU A 111 -0.70 -4.50 -7.66
C LEU A 111 -0.16 -4.89 -9.04
N ARG A 112 -0.91 -5.65 -9.84
CA ARG A 112 -0.53 -5.98 -11.23
C ARG A 112 -0.47 -4.72 -12.08
N GLN A 113 -1.47 -3.85 -11.98
CA GLN A 113 -1.49 -2.56 -12.67
C GLN A 113 -0.24 -1.74 -12.31
N LEU A 114 0.13 -1.67 -11.03
CA LEU A 114 1.32 -0.93 -10.58
C LEU A 114 2.62 -1.54 -11.13
N LEU A 115 2.77 -2.87 -11.12
CA LEU A 115 3.95 -3.55 -11.67
C LEU A 115 4.09 -3.31 -13.18
N LEU A 116 2.99 -3.39 -13.92
CA LEU A 116 2.97 -3.13 -15.37
C LEU A 116 3.23 -1.66 -15.68
N ALA A 117 2.63 -0.73 -14.94
CA ALA A 117 2.89 0.70 -15.10
C ALA A 117 4.36 1.03 -14.83
N LEU A 118 4.93 0.49 -13.75
CA LEU A 118 6.36 0.63 -13.44
C LEU A 118 7.23 0.07 -14.56
N ALA A 119 6.93 -1.14 -15.06
CA ALA A 119 7.64 -1.73 -16.18
C ALA A 119 7.60 -0.85 -17.43
N LEU A 120 6.44 -0.31 -17.80
CA LEU A 120 6.29 0.54 -18.99
C LEU A 120 7.00 1.88 -18.84
N VAL A 121 7.03 2.48 -17.64
CA VAL A 121 7.82 3.68 -17.36
C VAL A 121 9.31 3.38 -17.50
N LEU A 122 9.79 2.29 -16.92
CA LEU A 122 11.19 1.86 -17.05
C LEU A 122 11.56 1.53 -18.50
N LEU A 123 10.60 0.97 -19.26
CA LEU A 123 10.75 0.72 -20.69
C LEU A 123 10.89 2.05 -21.45
N ALA A 124 10.06 3.05 -21.16
CA ALA A 124 10.16 4.39 -21.77
C ALA A 124 11.52 5.07 -21.53
N MET A 125 12.12 4.82 -20.36
CA MET A 125 13.44 5.34 -19.99
C MET A 125 14.58 4.70 -20.81
N VAL A 126 14.46 3.44 -21.21
CA VAL A 126 15.56 2.63 -21.78
C VAL A 126 15.39 2.34 -23.26
N ALA A 127 14.18 2.06 -23.72
CA ALA A 127 13.91 1.51 -25.05
C ALA A 127 14.44 2.38 -26.21
N PRO A 128 14.43 3.74 -26.14
CA PRO A 128 15.05 4.55 -27.19
C PRO A 128 16.58 4.41 -27.29
N PHE A 129 17.25 3.91 -26.24
CA PHE A 129 18.72 3.84 -26.12
C PHE A 129 19.27 2.40 -26.06
N THR A 130 18.61 1.42 -26.69
CA THR A 130 19.04 -0.01 -26.66
C THR A 130 20.36 -0.32 -27.36
N GLY A 131 20.95 0.62 -28.12
CA GLY A 131 22.23 0.45 -28.79
C GLY A 131 23.45 0.44 -27.84
N ARG A 132 24.58 -0.10 -28.31
CA ARG A 132 25.88 0.01 -27.64
C ARG A 132 26.40 1.45 -27.73
N GLY A 133 27.02 1.95 -26.66
CA GLY A 133 27.45 3.36 -26.56
C GLY A 133 26.31 4.32 -26.15
N ARG A 134 26.58 5.62 -26.17
CA ARG A 134 25.64 6.71 -25.80
C ARG A 134 25.20 6.74 -24.33
N HIS A 135 26.16 6.61 -23.41
CA HIS A 135 25.88 6.69 -21.97
C HIS A 135 25.48 8.11 -21.55
N ASN A 136 26.08 9.13 -22.16
CA ASN A 136 25.75 10.53 -21.88
C ASN A 136 24.38 10.89 -22.43
N GLY A 137 24.07 10.53 -23.68
CA GLY A 137 22.76 10.75 -24.30
C GLY A 137 21.62 10.08 -23.51
N PHE A 138 21.81 8.84 -23.05
CA PHE A 138 20.85 8.17 -22.17
C PHE A 138 20.61 8.95 -20.86
N TRP A 139 21.68 9.44 -20.24
CA TRP A 139 21.55 10.21 -19.00
C TRP A 139 20.86 11.56 -19.24
N GLN A 140 21.25 12.30 -20.29
CA GLN A 140 20.65 13.59 -20.65
C GLN A 140 19.17 13.44 -20.99
N TYR A 141 18.79 12.39 -21.72
CA TYR A 141 17.40 12.05 -22.01
C TYR A 141 16.60 11.83 -20.72
N ASN A 142 17.08 10.94 -19.83
CA ASN A 142 16.38 10.66 -18.57
C ASN A 142 16.35 11.86 -17.63
N LYS A 143 17.39 12.71 -17.64
CA LYS A 143 17.40 13.99 -16.94
C LYS A 143 16.28 14.90 -17.45
N VAL A 144 16.12 15.03 -18.77
CA VAL A 144 15.03 15.83 -19.37
C VAL A 144 13.67 15.26 -18.97
N LEU A 145 13.46 13.95 -19.11
CA LEU A 145 12.20 13.32 -18.69
C LEU A 145 11.90 13.56 -17.21
N PHE A 146 12.90 13.42 -16.34
CA PHE A 146 12.76 13.64 -14.90
C PHE A 146 12.35 15.09 -14.59
N PHE A 147 13.04 16.08 -15.17
CA PHE A 147 12.67 17.48 -14.98
C PHE A 147 11.30 17.81 -15.57
N ARG A 148 10.94 17.24 -16.72
CA ARG A 148 9.62 17.42 -17.32
C ARG A 148 8.51 16.81 -16.48
N LEU A 149 8.74 15.65 -15.87
CA LEU A 149 7.80 15.06 -14.93
C LEU A 149 7.62 15.96 -13.70
N LEU A 150 8.72 16.44 -13.11
CA LEU A 150 8.69 17.30 -11.94
C LEU A 150 7.96 18.63 -12.23
N THR A 151 8.26 19.27 -13.36
CA THR A 151 7.58 20.52 -13.74
C THR A 151 6.14 20.30 -14.16
N ALA A 152 5.79 19.17 -14.79
CA ALA A 152 4.41 18.82 -15.09
C ALA A 152 3.58 18.67 -13.82
N VAL A 153 4.10 17.95 -12.81
CA VAL A 153 3.44 17.78 -11.50
C VAL A 153 3.32 19.11 -10.78
N LEU A 154 4.40 19.90 -10.71
CA LEU A 154 4.39 21.21 -10.05
C LEU A 154 3.38 22.16 -10.71
N PHE A 155 3.41 22.28 -12.03
CA PHE A 155 2.50 23.17 -12.75
C PHE A 155 1.06 22.71 -12.66
N SER A 156 0.80 21.40 -12.70
CA SER A 156 -0.53 20.83 -12.48
C SER A 156 -1.04 21.16 -11.07
N PHE A 157 -0.18 21.05 -10.05
CA PHE A 157 -0.54 21.37 -8.67
C PHE A 157 -0.82 22.87 -8.48
N VAL A 158 0.05 23.74 -9.01
CA VAL A 158 -0.17 25.20 -8.95
C VAL A 158 -1.45 25.60 -9.70
N LEU A 159 -1.69 25.03 -10.87
CA LEU A 159 -2.91 25.27 -11.65
C LEU A 159 -4.15 24.79 -10.90
N PHE A 160 -4.08 23.60 -10.30
CA PHE A 160 -5.16 23.05 -9.48
C PHE A 160 -5.45 23.93 -8.26
N LEU A 161 -4.43 24.35 -7.52
CA LEU A 161 -4.60 25.24 -6.38
C LEU A 161 -5.21 26.58 -6.78
N GLY A 162 -4.68 27.22 -7.84
CA GLY A 162 -5.17 28.50 -8.33
C GLY A 162 -6.65 28.44 -8.76
N LEU A 163 -7.01 27.40 -9.52
CA LEU A 163 -8.39 27.19 -9.97
C LEU A 163 -9.32 26.73 -8.83
N SER A 164 -8.82 25.96 -7.87
CA SER A 164 -9.61 25.56 -6.69
C SER A 164 -9.94 26.76 -5.80
N VAL A 165 -8.98 27.67 -5.60
CA VAL A 165 -9.24 28.94 -4.89
C VAL A 165 -10.24 29.80 -5.66
N ALA A 166 -10.16 29.84 -6.98
CA ALA A 166 -11.15 30.54 -7.80
C ALA A 166 -12.55 29.93 -7.66
N LEU A 167 -12.68 28.59 -7.65
CA LEU A 167 -13.95 27.90 -7.40
C LEU A 167 -14.48 28.21 -5.99
N ALA A 168 -13.64 28.14 -4.96
CA ALA A 168 -14.04 28.49 -3.60
C ALA A 168 -14.47 29.95 -3.47
N ALA A 169 -13.84 30.87 -4.21
CA ALA A 169 -14.23 32.27 -4.26
C ALA A 169 -15.60 32.46 -4.94
N LEU A 170 -15.92 31.68 -5.98
CA LEU A 170 -17.25 31.71 -6.60
C LEU A 170 -18.34 31.29 -5.61
N ASP A 171 -18.09 30.23 -4.84
CA ASP A 171 -19.00 29.75 -3.79
C ASP A 171 -19.22 30.82 -2.71
N ASN A 172 -18.14 31.35 -2.14
CA ASN A 172 -18.23 32.29 -1.01
C ASN A 172 -18.65 33.72 -1.40
N LEU A 173 -18.25 34.24 -2.57
CA LEU A 173 -18.52 35.62 -2.97
C LEU A 173 -19.81 35.76 -3.78
N PHE A 174 -20.16 34.75 -4.58
CA PHE A 174 -21.33 34.79 -5.46
C PHE A 174 -22.45 33.84 -5.00
N GLY A 175 -22.25 33.08 -3.91
CA GLY A 175 -23.24 32.15 -3.37
C GLY A 175 -23.52 30.97 -4.30
N MET A 176 -22.56 30.58 -5.14
CA MET A 176 -22.72 29.47 -6.08
C MET A 176 -22.40 28.15 -5.38
N ASP A 177 -23.41 27.31 -5.13
CA ASP A 177 -23.20 25.99 -4.52
C ASP A 177 -22.32 25.08 -5.41
N ILE A 178 -21.04 24.93 -5.04
CA ILE A 178 -20.05 24.14 -5.78
C ILE A 178 -19.76 22.86 -5.00
N PRO A 179 -20.28 21.69 -5.45
CA PRO A 179 -20.08 20.45 -4.72
C PRO A 179 -18.63 19.96 -4.80
N GLY A 180 -18.16 19.30 -3.73
CA GLY A 180 -16.78 18.80 -3.59
C GLY A 180 -16.27 17.96 -4.77
N LYS A 181 -17.16 17.23 -5.46
CA LYS A 181 -16.80 16.44 -6.67
C LYS A 181 -16.19 17.28 -7.80
N ARG A 182 -16.56 18.56 -7.92
CA ARG A 182 -16.00 19.48 -8.93
C ARG A 182 -14.50 19.68 -8.78
N TYR A 183 -13.98 19.63 -7.55
CA TYR A 183 -12.54 19.70 -7.30
C TYR A 183 -11.84 18.42 -7.79
N GLY A 184 -12.45 17.24 -7.62
CA GLY A 184 -11.94 15.98 -8.16
C GLY A 184 -11.93 15.94 -9.68
N GLU A 185 -12.99 16.47 -10.31
CA GLU A 185 -13.08 16.62 -11.77
C GLU A 185 -12.00 17.58 -12.29
N LEU A 186 -11.83 18.73 -11.63
CA LEU A 186 -10.79 19.70 -11.97
C LEU A 186 -9.40 19.09 -11.91
N TRP A 187 -9.07 18.38 -10.82
CA TRP A 187 -7.79 17.67 -10.69
C TRP A 187 -7.60 16.65 -11.83
N SER A 188 -8.64 15.86 -12.13
CA SER A 188 -8.57 14.84 -13.18
C SER A 188 -8.38 15.44 -14.57
N ALA A 189 -9.07 16.54 -14.88
CA ALA A 189 -8.91 17.27 -16.13
C ALA A 189 -7.48 17.84 -16.27
N ILE A 190 -6.91 18.42 -15.21
CA ILE A 190 -5.54 18.94 -15.22
C ILE A 190 -4.52 17.80 -15.36
N ALA A 191 -4.65 16.75 -14.54
CA ALA A 191 -3.72 15.61 -14.54
C ALA A 191 -3.78 14.79 -15.84
N GLY A 192 -4.93 14.78 -16.52
CA GLY A 192 -5.20 13.91 -17.65
C GLY A 192 -5.16 14.61 -19.02
N PHE A 193 -5.52 15.89 -19.11
CA PHE A 193 -5.40 16.66 -20.36
C PHE A 193 -4.13 17.50 -20.39
N PHE A 194 -3.91 18.34 -19.37
CA PHE A 194 -2.79 19.28 -19.35
C PHE A 194 -1.44 18.59 -19.11
N ALA A 195 -1.33 17.79 -18.04
CA ALA A 195 -0.04 17.22 -17.65
C ALA A 195 0.60 16.31 -18.73
N PRO A 196 -0.15 15.43 -19.43
CA PRO A 196 0.43 14.57 -20.47
C PRO A 196 0.89 15.35 -21.70
N LEU A 197 0.13 16.38 -22.12
CA LEU A 197 0.53 17.27 -23.21
C LEU A 197 1.79 18.04 -22.86
N PHE A 198 1.82 18.66 -21.67
CA PHE A 198 2.97 19.43 -21.19
C PHE A 198 4.23 18.55 -21.02
N PHE A 199 4.06 17.33 -20.54
CA PHE A 199 5.15 16.37 -20.40
C PHE A 199 5.72 15.98 -21.78
N LEU A 200 4.86 15.58 -22.72
CA LEU A 200 5.26 15.10 -24.04
C LEU A 200 5.83 16.19 -24.95
N SER A 201 5.35 17.43 -24.85
CA SER A 201 5.91 18.57 -25.61
C SER A 201 7.37 18.83 -25.24
N GLY A 202 7.76 18.43 -24.04
CA GLY A 202 9.09 18.58 -23.50
C GLY A 202 10.09 17.47 -23.83
N VAL A 203 9.65 16.38 -24.45
CA VAL A 203 10.53 15.24 -24.75
C VAL A 203 11.45 15.61 -25.92
N PRO A 204 12.77 15.37 -25.88
CA PRO A 204 13.67 15.77 -26.97
C PRO A 204 13.33 15.08 -28.30
N GLU A 205 13.47 15.80 -29.41
CA GLU A 205 13.24 15.26 -30.76
C GLU A 205 14.48 14.56 -31.32
N ASN A 206 15.63 15.22 -31.26
CA ASN A 206 16.90 14.68 -31.72
C ASN A 206 17.64 14.02 -30.56
N LEU A 207 17.45 12.70 -30.42
CA LEU A 207 18.09 11.90 -29.36
C LEU A 207 19.59 11.71 -29.58
N ASP A 208 20.06 11.78 -30.82
CA ASP A 208 21.48 11.60 -31.14
C ASP A 208 22.31 12.83 -30.73
N ALA A 209 21.75 14.03 -30.88
CA ALA A 209 22.37 15.27 -30.42
C ALA A 209 22.61 15.30 -28.89
N LEU A 210 21.85 14.52 -28.11
CA LEU A 210 21.98 14.51 -26.65
C LEU A 210 23.31 13.93 -26.16
N ASP A 211 23.98 13.08 -26.94
CA ASP A 211 25.25 12.48 -26.51
C ASP A 211 26.40 13.49 -26.48
N ALA A 212 26.30 14.57 -27.28
CA ALA A 212 27.27 15.66 -27.32
C ALA A 212 27.07 16.73 -26.23
N LEU A 213 25.97 16.67 -25.45
CA LEU A 213 25.68 17.68 -24.43
C LEU A 213 26.41 17.40 -23.12
N GLU A 214 27.26 18.33 -22.68
CA GLU A 214 27.98 18.24 -21.40
C GLU A 214 27.30 19.00 -20.25
N ASP A 215 26.10 19.54 -20.51
CA ASP A 215 25.37 20.36 -19.57
C ASP A 215 24.96 19.59 -18.32
N TYR A 216 25.37 20.13 -17.18
CA TYR A 216 25.00 19.62 -15.87
C TYR A 216 24.52 20.78 -14.98
N PRO A 217 23.20 20.92 -14.75
CA PRO A 217 22.62 22.05 -14.03
C PRO A 217 23.23 22.23 -12.64
N ARG A 218 23.54 23.49 -12.26
CA ARG A 218 24.11 23.80 -10.94
C ARG A 218 23.21 23.34 -9.80
N GLY A 219 21.88 23.54 -9.91
CA GLY A 219 20.91 23.08 -8.91
C GLY A 219 20.96 21.56 -8.70
N LEU A 220 21.03 20.78 -9.80
CA LEU A 220 21.17 19.33 -9.72
C LEU A 220 22.49 18.90 -9.08
N ARG A 221 23.57 19.67 -9.29
CA ARG A 221 24.86 19.45 -8.62
C ARG A 221 24.75 19.60 -7.12
N VAL A 222 24.19 20.72 -6.68
CA VAL A 222 24.05 21.01 -5.25
C VAL A 222 23.18 19.95 -4.59
N PHE A 223 22.04 19.65 -5.18
CA PHE A 223 21.13 18.63 -4.69
C PHE A 223 21.80 17.25 -4.59
N ALA A 224 22.41 16.76 -5.67
CA ALA A 224 22.98 15.41 -5.68
C ALA A 224 24.21 15.28 -4.77
N GLN A 225 25.12 16.26 -4.77
CA GLN A 225 26.40 16.19 -4.05
C GLN A 225 26.28 16.55 -2.57
N TYR A 226 25.52 17.59 -2.22
CA TYR A 226 25.54 18.16 -0.88
C TYR A 226 24.27 17.88 -0.07
N ILE A 227 23.20 17.40 -0.70
CA ILE A 227 21.96 17.04 0.01
C ILE A 227 21.78 15.52 -0.03
N LEU A 228 21.67 14.96 -1.23
CA LEU A 228 21.33 13.54 -1.41
C LEU A 228 22.47 12.61 -0.99
N ALA A 229 23.71 12.87 -1.37
CA ALA A 229 24.84 12.00 -0.99
C ALA A 229 25.10 11.97 0.54
N PRO A 230 25.12 13.10 1.27
CA PRO A 230 25.21 13.06 2.73
C PRO A 230 24.04 12.32 3.38
N LEU A 231 22.82 12.49 2.87
CA LEU A 231 21.65 11.77 3.36
C LEU A 231 21.81 10.25 3.21
N VAL A 232 22.30 9.79 2.06
CA VAL A 232 22.61 8.36 1.84
C VAL A 232 23.66 7.86 2.85
N ILE A 233 24.67 8.66 3.17
CA ILE A 233 25.69 8.30 4.19
C ILE A 233 25.05 8.19 5.58
N VAL A 234 24.20 9.13 5.97
CA VAL A 234 23.49 9.08 7.27
C VAL A 234 22.64 7.81 7.37
N TYR A 235 21.85 7.49 6.33
CA TYR A 235 21.06 6.26 6.31
C TYR A 235 21.92 5.01 6.34
N LEU A 236 23.07 5.02 5.66
CA LEU A 236 24.01 3.91 5.71
C LEU A 236 24.51 3.66 7.13
N ILE A 237 24.89 4.72 7.86
CA ILE A 237 25.34 4.63 9.26
C ILE A 237 24.24 4.04 10.13
N ILE A 238 23.01 4.53 10.00
CA ILE A 238 21.85 4.02 10.75
C ILE A 238 21.64 2.53 10.47
N LEU A 239 21.67 2.12 9.20
CA LEU A 239 21.49 0.72 8.81
C LEU A 239 22.60 -0.19 9.35
N TYR A 240 23.85 0.25 9.34
CA TYR A 240 24.96 -0.52 9.88
C TYR A 240 24.94 -0.61 11.41
N ALA A 241 24.59 0.49 12.10
CA ALA A 241 24.34 0.46 13.54
C ALA A 241 23.21 -0.52 13.88
N TYR A 242 22.18 -0.59 13.03
CA TYR A 242 21.08 -1.52 13.18
C TYR A 242 21.49 -2.97 12.92
N ILE A 243 22.33 -3.24 11.93
CA ILE A 243 22.91 -4.57 11.72
C ILE A 243 23.72 -4.99 12.95
N ALA A 244 24.56 -4.10 13.49
CA ALA A 244 25.32 -4.37 14.71
C ALA A 244 24.39 -4.71 15.89
N LYS A 245 23.26 -4.01 16.02
CA LYS A 245 22.22 -4.33 17.01
C LYS A 245 21.63 -5.73 16.81
N ILE A 246 21.31 -6.13 15.57
CA ILE A 246 20.78 -7.46 15.26
C ILE A 246 21.81 -8.55 15.63
N ILE A 247 23.08 -8.35 15.27
CA ILE A 247 24.15 -9.31 15.58
C ILE A 247 24.38 -9.42 17.09
N GLY A 248 24.35 -8.30 17.83
CA GLY A 248 24.59 -8.29 19.27
C GLY A 248 23.43 -8.81 20.12
N GLN A 249 22.19 -8.52 19.74
CA GLN A 249 21.00 -8.91 20.51
C GLN A 249 20.37 -10.23 20.05
N TRP A 250 20.76 -10.73 18.87
CA TRP A 250 20.15 -11.87 18.19
C TRP A 250 18.62 -11.80 18.04
N ASN A 251 18.07 -10.59 18.19
CA ASN A 251 16.64 -10.33 18.10
C ASN A 251 16.34 -9.67 16.75
N TRP A 252 15.58 -10.39 15.91
CA TRP A 252 15.20 -9.92 14.59
C TRP A 252 13.98 -8.99 14.69
N PRO A 253 14.12 -7.73 14.30
CA PRO A 253 13.05 -6.76 14.46
C PRO A 253 11.94 -6.91 13.42
N GLN A 254 10.76 -6.48 13.84
CA GLN A 254 9.48 -6.60 13.16
C GLN A 254 9.42 -5.96 11.76
N GLY A 255 9.77 -6.67 10.68
CA GLY A 255 9.30 -6.40 9.30
C GLY A 255 9.73 -5.08 8.63
N TRP A 256 10.33 -4.14 9.38
CA TRP A 256 10.80 -2.84 8.89
C TRP A 256 12.16 -2.95 8.18
N VAL A 257 12.97 -3.93 8.56
CA VAL A 257 14.36 -4.10 8.07
C VAL A 257 14.42 -4.15 6.55
N SER A 258 13.59 -5.00 5.94
CA SER A 258 13.58 -5.18 4.49
C SER A 258 13.20 -3.89 3.76
N ARG A 259 12.22 -3.14 4.27
CA ARG A 259 11.78 -1.86 3.68
C ARG A 259 12.88 -0.81 3.75
N LEU A 260 13.59 -0.72 4.89
CA LEU A 260 14.68 0.23 5.06
C LEU A 260 15.87 -0.08 4.14
N ILE A 261 16.24 -1.34 4.00
CA ILE A 261 17.33 -1.75 3.11
C ILE A 261 16.97 -1.51 1.64
N LEU A 262 15.74 -1.86 1.22
CA LEU A 262 15.27 -1.59 -0.14
C LEU A 262 15.18 -0.08 -0.41
N GLY A 263 14.66 0.71 0.52
CA GLY A 263 14.57 2.17 0.41
C GLY A 263 15.94 2.85 0.32
N PHE A 264 16.90 2.42 1.16
CA PHE A 264 18.29 2.86 1.07
C PHE A 264 18.91 2.49 -0.28
N SER A 265 18.71 1.25 -0.74
CA SER A 265 19.27 0.77 -2.00
C SER A 265 18.72 1.57 -3.19
N ALA A 266 17.40 1.80 -3.22
CA ALA A 266 16.76 2.63 -4.25
C ALA A 266 17.28 4.07 -4.23
N THR A 267 17.35 4.69 -3.05
CA THR A 267 17.84 6.07 -2.88
C THR A 267 19.32 6.19 -3.28
N GLY A 268 20.14 5.23 -2.87
CA GLY A 268 21.56 5.19 -3.22
C GLY A 268 21.78 4.98 -4.71
N ILE A 269 21.07 4.04 -5.34
CA ILE A 269 21.11 3.84 -6.79
C ILE A 269 20.68 5.11 -7.54
N PHE A 270 19.62 5.78 -7.08
CA PHE A 270 19.17 7.04 -7.64
C PHE A 270 20.24 8.14 -7.50
N ALA A 271 20.88 8.27 -6.33
CA ALA A 271 21.98 9.18 -6.10
C ALA A 271 23.16 8.91 -7.05
N LEU A 272 23.54 7.64 -7.22
CA LEU A 272 24.58 7.24 -8.17
C LEU A 272 24.22 7.59 -9.61
N ALA A 273 22.96 7.41 -10.01
CA ALA A 273 22.47 7.75 -11.34
C ALA A 273 22.59 9.26 -11.59
N LEU A 274 22.24 10.11 -10.62
CA LEU A 274 22.38 11.56 -10.74
C LEU A 274 23.84 12.02 -10.81
N LEU A 275 24.72 11.43 -10.00
CA LEU A 275 26.14 11.80 -9.93
C LEU A 275 26.99 11.27 -11.09
N TYR A 276 26.44 10.40 -11.93
CA TYR A 276 27.21 9.70 -12.96
C TYR A 276 27.96 10.60 -13.96
N PRO A 277 27.38 11.66 -14.55
CA PRO A 277 28.09 12.46 -15.57
C PRO A 277 29.24 13.28 -15.02
N ILE A 278 29.18 13.64 -13.72
CA ILE A 278 30.18 14.49 -13.08
C ILE A 278 31.34 13.71 -12.46
N ARG A 279 31.32 12.37 -12.55
CA ARG A 279 32.32 11.46 -11.96
C ARG A 279 33.71 11.58 -12.60
N GLU A 280 33.80 12.05 -13.85
CA GLU A 280 35.05 12.14 -14.61
C GLU A 280 35.71 13.53 -14.49
N ARG A 281 35.03 14.50 -13.86
CA ARG A 281 35.56 15.83 -13.61
C ARG A 281 36.64 15.77 -12.52
N ALA A 282 37.74 16.49 -12.71
CA ALA A 282 38.92 16.46 -11.83
C ALA A 282 38.60 16.79 -10.36
N GLU A 283 37.63 17.67 -10.11
CA GLU A 283 37.17 18.10 -8.79
C GLU A 283 36.41 17.00 -8.01
N ASN A 284 35.93 15.96 -8.70
CA ASN A 284 34.94 15.01 -8.17
C ASN A 284 35.47 13.58 -8.07
N ARG A 285 36.78 13.39 -7.89
CA ARG A 285 37.40 12.05 -7.81
C ARG A 285 36.77 11.15 -6.74
N TRP A 286 36.26 11.73 -5.65
CA TRP A 286 35.55 11.00 -4.59
C TRP A 286 34.29 10.29 -5.09
N ILE A 287 33.60 10.82 -6.11
CA ILE A 287 32.39 10.22 -6.70
C ILE A 287 32.72 8.87 -7.33
N LYS A 288 33.85 8.75 -8.01
CA LYS A 288 34.30 7.48 -8.61
C LYS A 288 34.53 6.41 -7.55
N SER A 289 35.09 6.79 -6.41
CA SER A 289 35.25 5.91 -5.25
C SER A 289 33.90 5.55 -4.63
N ALA A 290 33.02 6.52 -4.42
CA ALA A 290 31.68 6.30 -3.88
C ALA A 290 30.86 5.32 -4.72
N LEU A 291 30.88 5.45 -6.06
CA LEU A 291 30.23 4.53 -6.98
C LEU A 291 30.74 3.08 -6.84
N ARG A 292 32.04 2.90 -6.57
CA ARG A 292 32.62 1.57 -6.37
C ARG A 292 32.27 1.00 -5.00
N TRP A 293 32.43 1.80 -3.95
CA TRP A 293 32.20 1.38 -2.57
C TRP A 293 30.73 1.11 -2.28
N PHE A 294 29.80 1.85 -2.90
CA PHE A 294 28.37 1.63 -2.72
C PHE A 294 27.95 0.17 -2.93
N TRP A 295 28.38 -0.45 -4.03
CA TRP A 295 28.03 -1.85 -4.33
C TRP A 295 28.68 -2.85 -3.38
N ILE A 296 29.86 -2.53 -2.82
CA ILE A 296 30.54 -3.36 -1.82
C ILE A 296 29.79 -3.28 -0.48
N VAL A 297 29.43 -2.06 -0.06
CA VAL A 297 28.71 -1.78 1.18
C VAL A 297 27.27 -2.32 1.14
N ILE A 298 26.66 -2.44 -0.04
CA ILE A 298 25.35 -3.08 -0.17
C ILE A 298 25.40 -4.60 0.06
N LEU A 299 26.54 -5.29 -0.13
CA LEU A 299 26.58 -6.75 0.00
C LEU A 299 26.17 -7.26 1.40
N PRO A 300 26.72 -6.75 2.52
CA PRO A 300 26.24 -7.13 3.85
C PRO A 300 24.76 -6.81 4.05
N LEU A 301 24.27 -5.69 3.53
CA LEU A 301 22.85 -5.31 3.59
C LEU A 301 21.98 -6.29 2.82
N VAL A 302 22.42 -6.78 1.65
CA VAL A 302 21.70 -7.80 0.88
C VAL A 302 21.62 -9.12 1.62
N VAL A 303 22.69 -9.53 2.31
CA VAL A 303 22.67 -10.74 3.15
C VAL A 303 21.61 -10.60 4.25
N VAL A 304 21.62 -9.48 4.97
CA VAL A 304 20.63 -9.20 6.02
C VAL A 304 19.21 -9.12 5.45
N LEU A 305 19.03 -8.56 4.25
CA LEU A 305 17.75 -8.50 3.55
C LEU A 305 17.21 -9.91 3.25
N VAL A 306 18.05 -10.81 2.72
CA VAL A 306 17.67 -12.19 2.43
C VAL A 306 17.28 -12.93 3.72
N LEU A 307 18.08 -12.80 4.79
CA LEU A 307 17.77 -13.42 6.09
C LEU A 307 16.48 -12.89 6.71
N ALA A 308 16.26 -11.57 6.64
CA ALA A 308 15.04 -10.94 7.17
C ALA A 308 13.78 -11.41 6.43
N ILE A 309 13.87 -11.57 5.09
CA ILE A 309 12.75 -12.07 4.30
C ILE A 309 12.53 -13.57 4.54
N TRP A 310 13.61 -14.36 4.60
CA TRP A 310 13.55 -15.79 4.89
C TRP A 310 12.79 -16.07 6.19
N ARG A 311 13.14 -15.35 7.28
CA ARG A 311 12.47 -15.48 8.57
C ARG A 311 10.95 -15.25 8.48
N ARG A 312 10.53 -14.22 7.74
CA ARG A 312 9.10 -13.90 7.55
C ARG A 312 8.39 -14.93 6.67
N VAL A 313 9.05 -15.46 5.66
CA VAL A 313 8.48 -16.50 4.79
C VAL A 313 8.32 -17.81 5.57
N SER A 314 9.28 -18.17 6.43
CA SER A 314 9.17 -19.38 7.26
C SER A 314 8.04 -19.30 8.28
N GLU A 315 7.77 -18.12 8.86
CA GLU A 315 6.73 -17.95 9.89
C GLU A 315 5.32 -17.77 9.30
N TYR A 316 5.21 -17.00 8.22
CA TYR A 316 3.91 -16.53 7.71
C TYR A 316 3.60 -16.98 6.27
N GLY A 317 4.44 -17.82 5.68
CA GLY A 317 4.33 -18.21 4.29
C GLY A 317 4.61 -17.07 3.30
N LEU A 318 4.52 -17.39 2.02
CA LEU A 318 4.81 -16.45 0.94
C LEU A 318 3.57 -15.61 0.60
N THR A 319 3.75 -14.29 0.54
CA THR A 319 2.76 -13.30 0.09
C THR A 319 3.38 -12.41 -0.98
N GLU A 320 2.59 -11.58 -1.65
CA GLU A 320 3.04 -10.72 -2.76
C GLU A 320 4.22 -9.85 -2.34
N SER A 321 4.12 -9.22 -1.17
CA SER A 321 5.15 -8.32 -0.65
C SER A 321 6.45 -9.04 -0.34
N ARG A 322 6.38 -10.27 0.19
CA ARG A 322 7.55 -11.11 0.49
C ARG A 322 8.18 -11.64 -0.79
N TYR A 323 7.38 -12.05 -1.77
CA TYR A 323 7.84 -12.48 -3.08
C TYR A 323 8.56 -11.33 -3.81
N ILE A 324 7.96 -10.14 -3.87
CA ILE A 324 8.61 -8.96 -4.47
C ILE A 324 9.90 -8.63 -3.71
N GLY A 325 9.89 -8.75 -2.38
CA GLY A 325 11.09 -8.61 -1.55
C GLY A 325 12.21 -9.56 -1.97
N ILE A 326 11.90 -10.86 -2.17
CA ILE A 326 12.88 -11.87 -2.64
C ILE A 326 13.39 -11.50 -4.02
N ALA A 327 12.49 -11.18 -4.96
CA ALA A 327 12.85 -10.81 -6.33
C ALA A 327 13.80 -9.60 -6.36
N LEU A 328 13.50 -8.56 -5.55
CA LEU A 328 14.35 -7.38 -5.41
C LEU A 328 15.67 -7.67 -4.69
N ALA A 329 15.68 -8.56 -3.70
CA ALA A 329 16.91 -8.97 -3.01
C ALA A 329 17.86 -9.72 -3.97
N LEU A 330 17.34 -10.67 -4.74
CA LEU A 330 18.09 -11.39 -5.77
C LEU A 330 18.57 -10.44 -6.87
N TRP A 331 17.71 -9.52 -7.29
CA TRP A 331 18.08 -8.50 -8.25
C TRP A 331 19.20 -7.59 -7.72
N LEU A 332 19.08 -7.09 -6.48
CA LEU A 332 20.13 -6.28 -5.84
C LEU A 332 21.45 -7.04 -5.72
N ALA A 333 21.40 -8.33 -5.35
CA ALA A 333 22.59 -9.19 -5.32
C ALA A 333 23.25 -9.30 -6.70
N ALA A 334 22.46 -9.57 -7.74
CA ALA A 334 22.94 -9.65 -9.13
C ALA A 334 23.53 -8.32 -9.60
N MET A 335 22.90 -7.19 -9.27
CA MET A 335 23.39 -5.86 -9.58
C MET A 335 24.70 -5.53 -8.87
N ALA A 336 24.82 -5.89 -7.59
CA ALA A 336 26.07 -5.72 -6.83
C ALA A 336 27.21 -6.52 -7.46
N VAL A 337 26.98 -7.81 -7.76
CA VAL A 337 27.94 -8.67 -8.46
C VAL A 337 28.33 -8.05 -9.81
N TYR A 338 27.35 -7.66 -10.63
CA TYR A 338 27.60 -7.02 -11.93
C TYR A 338 28.47 -5.77 -11.80
N PHE A 339 28.14 -4.84 -10.90
CA PHE A 339 28.89 -3.58 -10.77
C PHE A 339 30.24 -3.72 -10.06
N ILE A 340 30.46 -4.78 -9.29
CA ILE A 340 31.76 -5.09 -8.68
C ILE A 340 32.69 -5.71 -9.73
N PHE A 341 32.24 -6.73 -10.46
CA PHE A 341 33.10 -7.56 -11.31
C PHE A 341 33.10 -7.18 -12.80
N SER A 342 32.06 -6.51 -13.31
CA SER A 342 31.99 -6.17 -14.74
C SER A 342 33.04 -5.13 -15.15
N ARG A 343 33.71 -5.40 -16.28
CA ARG A 343 34.64 -4.47 -16.94
C ARG A 343 33.92 -3.30 -17.63
N THR A 344 32.68 -3.49 -18.07
CA THR A 344 31.86 -2.46 -18.72
C THR A 344 30.63 -2.17 -17.86
N LYS A 345 30.59 -0.96 -17.26
CA LYS A 345 29.53 -0.56 -16.33
C LYS A 345 28.54 0.37 -17.03
N SER A 346 27.39 -0.17 -17.41
CA SER A 346 26.31 0.60 -18.05
C SER A 346 25.23 0.97 -17.03
N LEU A 347 24.88 2.25 -16.92
CA LEU A 347 23.72 2.66 -16.12
C LEU A 347 22.40 2.14 -16.67
N LYS A 348 22.33 1.87 -17.98
CA LYS A 348 21.11 1.42 -18.66
C LYS A 348 20.59 0.10 -18.07
N ILE A 349 21.49 -0.74 -17.56
CA ILE A 349 21.15 -2.08 -17.07
C ILE A 349 20.25 -2.04 -15.83
N ILE A 350 20.31 -0.98 -15.02
CA ILE A 350 19.48 -0.84 -13.81
C ILE A 350 17.99 -0.77 -14.19
N PRO A 351 17.51 0.26 -14.92
CA PRO A 351 16.12 0.31 -15.33
C PRO A 351 15.75 -0.81 -16.33
N ALA A 352 16.68 -1.27 -17.18
CA ALA A 352 16.40 -2.36 -18.12
C ALA A 352 16.09 -3.68 -17.40
N SER A 353 16.94 -4.08 -16.45
CA SER A 353 16.74 -5.33 -15.70
C SER A 353 15.56 -5.25 -14.75
N LEU A 354 15.29 -4.09 -14.12
CA LEU A 354 14.08 -3.88 -13.34
C LEU A 354 12.81 -3.93 -14.18
N CYS A 355 12.83 -3.39 -15.40
CA CYS A 355 11.72 -3.50 -16.35
C CYS A 355 11.43 -4.97 -16.65
N VAL A 356 12.46 -5.75 -16.99
CA VAL A 356 12.32 -7.19 -17.27
C VAL A 356 11.81 -7.93 -16.03
N LEU A 357 12.35 -7.63 -14.85
CA LEU A 357 11.91 -8.25 -13.59
C LEU A 357 10.44 -7.96 -13.31
N ALA A 358 10.02 -6.68 -13.38
CA ALA A 358 8.66 -6.25 -13.11
C ALA A 358 7.65 -6.90 -14.09
N MET A 359 8.01 -7.01 -15.38
CA MET A 359 7.21 -7.75 -16.36
C MET A 359 7.16 -9.23 -15.98
N ALA A 360 8.31 -9.88 -15.78
CA ALA A 360 8.41 -11.31 -15.56
C ALA A 360 7.63 -11.78 -14.33
N ILE A 361 7.65 -11.01 -13.23
CA ILE A 361 6.92 -11.39 -12.01
C ILE A 361 5.42 -11.06 -12.07
N SER A 362 4.96 -10.26 -13.03
CA SER A 362 3.56 -9.80 -13.09
C SER A 362 2.58 -10.83 -13.67
N PHE A 363 3.07 -11.86 -14.37
CA PHE A 363 2.24 -12.88 -15.02
C PHE A 363 2.88 -14.28 -14.99
N GLY A 364 2.09 -15.29 -15.36
CA GLY A 364 2.54 -16.68 -15.48
C GLY A 364 2.52 -17.47 -14.18
N PRO A 365 2.81 -18.78 -14.23
CA PRO A 365 2.80 -19.67 -13.06
C PRO A 365 3.91 -19.36 -12.05
N TRP A 366 5.01 -18.74 -12.48
CA TRP A 366 6.05 -18.25 -11.60
C TRP A 366 5.75 -16.86 -11.03
N GLY A 367 4.71 -16.17 -11.53
CA GLY A 367 4.38 -14.81 -11.17
C GLY A 367 3.97 -14.65 -9.71
N VAL A 368 4.11 -13.41 -9.21
CA VAL A 368 3.88 -13.04 -7.82
C VAL A 368 2.52 -13.49 -7.30
N PHE A 369 1.48 -13.36 -8.13
CA PHE A 369 0.10 -13.67 -7.75
C PHE A 369 -0.12 -15.18 -7.59
N HIS A 370 0.26 -15.96 -8.61
CA HIS A 370 0.04 -17.40 -8.59
C HIS A 370 0.81 -18.09 -7.47
N VAL A 371 2.09 -17.71 -7.29
CA VAL A 371 2.96 -18.30 -6.28
C VAL A 371 2.50 -17.97 -4.86
N SER A 372 2.08 -16.72 -4.62
CA SER A 372 1.59 -16.27 -3.30
C SER A 372 0.26 -16.94 -2.96
N GLU A 373 -0.69 -16.95 -3.90
CA GLU A 373 -1.97 -17.64 -3.73
C GLU A 373 -1.77 -19.13 -3.44
N GLN A 374 -0.94 -19.81 -4.23
CA GLN A 374 -0.69 -21.25 -4.04
C GLN A 374 -0.04 -21.52 -2.68
N SER A 375 0.90 -20.67 -2.25
CA SER A 375 1.54 -20.82 -0.93
C SER A 375 0.52 -20.72 0.20
N GLN A 376 -0.43 -19.80 0.12
CA GLN A 376 -1.43 -19.59 1.18
C GLN A 376 -2.52 -20.65 1.14
N VAL A 377 -2.99 -21.06 -0.05
CA VAL A 377 -3.93 -22.18 -0.22
C VAL A 377 -3.34 -23.48 0.32
N ASN A 378 -2.10 -23.82 -0.03
CA ASN A 378 -1.44 -25.03 0.49
C ASN A 378 -1.28 -24.99 2.01
N ARG A 379 -1.02 -23.81 2.59
CA ARG A 379 -0.93 -23.65 4.05
C ARG A 379 -2.28 -23.83 4.72
N LEU A 380 -3.33 -23.22 4.16
CA LEU A 380 -4.70 -23.38 4.64
C LEU A 380 -5.12 -24.84 4.60
N GLN A 381 -4.88 -25.52 3.47
CA GLN A 381 -5.17 -26.95 3.32
C GLN A 381 -4.52 -27.78 4.43
N ARG A 382 -3.21 -27.59 4.68
CA ARG A 382 -2.50 -28.31 5.76
C ARG A 382 -3.10 -28.04 7.13
N LEU A 383 -3.39 -26.77 7.46
CA LEU A 383 -4.00 -26.40 8.73
C LEU A 383 -5.38 -27.06 8.91
N LEU A 384 -6.19 -27.11 7.85
CA LEU A 384 -7.52 -27.73 7.90
C LEU A 384 -7.43 -29.26 7.98
N GLU A 385 -6.51 -29.90 7.27
CA GLU A 385 -6.29 -31.35 7.33
C GLU A 385 -5.77 -31.77 8.72
N THR A 386 -4.80 -31.03 9.28
CA THR A 386 -4.28 -31.28 10.63
C THR A 386 -5.35 -31.12 11.72
N ASN A 387 -6.32 -30.22 11.52
CA ASN A 387 -7.41 -29.99 12.46
C ASN A 387 -8.71 -30.74 12.09
N HIS A 388 -8.64 -31.72 11.17
CA HIS A 388 -9.79 -32.53 10.73
C HIS A 388 -11.00 -31.71 10.22
N ARG A 389 -10.75 -30.52 9.69
CA ARG A 389 -11.75 -29.63 9.06
C ARG A 389 -11.85 -29.78 7.55
N LEU A 390 -10.90 -30.51 6.95
CA LEU A 390 -10.91 -30.89 5.55
C LEU A 390 -10.58 -32.38 5.44
N VAL A 391 -11.54 -33.18 4.98
CA VAL A 391 -11.38 -34.62 4.73
C VAL A 391 -11.80 -34.89 3.28
N ASP A 392 -10.94 -35.57 2.51
CA ASP A 392 -11.17 -35.86 1.09
C ASP A 392 -11.54 -34.61 0.25
N ASN A 393 -10.85 -33.49 0.52
CA ASN A 393 -11.12 -32.18 -0.08
C ASN A 393 -12.56 -31.67 0.13
N ARG A 394 -13.22 -32.07 1.23
CA ARG A 394 -14.52 -31.54 1.62
C ARG A 394 -14.47 -31.02 3.04
N VAL A 395 -15.08 -29.85 3.24
CA VAL A 395 -15.17 -29.23 4.55
C VAL A 395 -16.06 -30.04 5.47
N THR A 396 -15.57 -30.28 6.68
CA THR A 396 -16.28 -30.96 7.76
C THR A 396 -16.33 -30.06 9.00
N ALA A 397 -17.54 -29.65 9.41
CA ALA A 397 -17.73 -28.86 10.63
C ALA A 397 -17.63 -29.71 11.92
N ALA A 398 -17.46 -31.02 11.79
CA ALA A 398 -17.37 -31.95 12.92
C ALA A 398 -15.90 -32.12 13.35
N GLY A 399 -15.62 -31.96 14.64
CA GLY A 399 -14.29 -32.15 15.22
C GLY A 399 -14.10 -31.40 16.53
N ASP A 400 -13.01 -31.68 17.23
CA ASP A 400 -12.60 -30.98 18.45
C ASP A 400 -12.31 -29.49 18.18
N SER A 401 -12.19 -28.71 19.25
CA SER A 401 -11.84 -27.29 19.15
C SER A 401 -10.47 -27.12 18.49
N VAL A 402 -10.40 -26.33 17.42
CA VAL A 402 -9.14 -25.95 16.76
C VAL A 402 -8.30 -25.11 17.73
N GLY A 403 -6.99 -25.38 17.78
CA GLY A 403 -6.07 -24.60 18.62
C GLY A 403 -6.12 -23.10 18.30
N VAL A 404 -5.85 -22.26 19.30
CA VAL A 404 -5.92 -20.79 19.17
C VAL A 404 -5.00 -20.27 18.06
N GLU A 405 -3.78 -20.80 17.98
CA GLU A 405 -2.80 -20.41 16.96
C GLU A 405 -3.26 -20.81 15.55
N ASP A 406 -3.76 -22.03 15.38
CA ASP A 406 -4.25 -22.52 14.09
C ASP A 406 -5.51 -21.77 13.64
N THR A 407 -6.43 -21.50 14.57
CA THR A 407 -7.61 -20.65 14.33
C THR A 407 -7.19 -19.27 13.83
N ARG A 408 -6.21 -18.65 14.49
CA ARG A 408 -5.67 -17.35 14.08
C ARG A 408 -5.08 -17.41 12.66
N GLN A 409 -4.27 -18.44 12.37
CA GLN A 409 -3.66 -18.58 11.05
C GLN A 409 -4.70 -18.86 9.96
N ILE A 410 -5.71 -19.69 10.23
CA ILE A 410 -6.81 -19.96 9.30
C ILE A 410 -7.58 -18.67 9.00
N ASN A 411 -8.01 -17.93 10.02
CA ASN A 411 -8.72 -16.66 9.85
C ASN A 411 -7.88 -15.63 9.06
N ALA A 412 -6.58 -15.53 9.36
CA ALA A 412 -5.68 -14.64 8.64
C ALA A 412 -5.53 -15.03 7.15
N ILE A 413 -5.50 -16.33 6.82
CA ILE A 413 -5.42 -16.78 5.43
C ILE A 413 -6.75 -16.56 4.69
N ILE A 414 -7.89 -16.82 5.33
CA ILE A 414 -9.22 -16.57 4.74
C ILE A 414 -9.38 -15.08 4.42
N ALA A 415 -9.02 -14.19 5.37
CA ALA A 415 -9.02 -12.75 5.14
C ALA A 415 -8.07 -12.35 4.02
N TYR A 416 -6.84 -12.89 4.01
CA TYR A 416 -5.88 -12.63 2.94
C TYR A 416 -6.41 -13.04 1.55
N LEU A 417 -7.03 -14.22 1.44
CA LEU A 417 -7.63 -14.68 0.19
C LEU A 417 -8.77 -13.75 -0.22
N ASN A 418 -9.64 -13.35 0.71
CA ASN A 418 -10.69 -12.36 0.44
C ASN A 418 -10.12 -11.06 -0.14
N ASP A 419 -9.11 -10.50 0.50
CA ASP A 419 -8.63 -9.17 0.15
C ASP A 419 -7.79 -9.19 -1.13
N THR A 420 -7.07 -10.29 -1.37
CA THR A 420 -5.98 -10.30 -2.36
C THR A 420 -6.25 -11.12 -3.62
N HIS A 421 -6.90 -12.28 -3.53
CA HIS A 421 -7.05 -13.23 -4.66
C HIS A 421 -8.50 -13.61 -5.02
N GLY A 422 -9.37 -13.69 -4.02
CA GLY A 422 -10.66 -14.37 -4.10
C GLY A 422 -10.58 -15.85 -3.70
N TYR A 423 -11.70 -16.56 -3.84
CA TYR A 423 -11.87 -17.92 -3.33
C TYR A 423 -11.89 -19.02 -4.40
N ALA A 424 -11.57 -18.70 -5.65
CA ALA A 424 -11.66 -19.63 -6.78
C ALA A 424 -10.89 -20.94 -6.53
N LYS A 425 -9.68 -20.87 -5.93
CA LYS A 425 -8.86 -22.06 -5.64
C LYS A 425 -9.35 -22.92 -4.47
N ILE A 426 -10.17 -22.37 -3.58
CA ILE A 426 -10.70 -23.09 -2.43
C ILE A 426 -12.17 -23.51 -2.62
N GLN A 427 -12.83 -23.03 -3.68
CA GLN A 427 -14.23 -23.32 -3.98
C GLN A 427 -14.55 -24.81 -3.99
N SER A 428 -13.65 -25.65 -4.51
CA SER A 428 -13.87 -27.12 -4.57
C SER A 428 -13.99 -27.77 -3.21
N TRP A 429 -13.56 -27.11 -2.12
CA TRP A 429 -13.68 -27.63 -0.77
C TRP A 429 -15.08 -27.48 -0.17
N PHE A 430 -15.88 -26.57 -0.72
CA PHE A 430 -17.19 -26.20 -0.21
C PHE A 430 -18.30 -26.68 -1.14
N GLY A 431 -19.40 -27.19 -0.58
CA GLY A 431 -20.57 -27.58 -1.36
C GLY A 431 -21.39 -26.39 -1.86
N GLU A 432 -21.26 -25.24 -1.21
CA GLU A 432 -21.94 -24.00 -1.56
C GLU A 432 -21.02 -23.05 -2.36
N PRO A 433 -21.56 -22.24 -3.27
CA PRO A 433 -20.77 -21.23 -3.97
C PRO A 433 -20.29 -20.15 -2.99
N LEU A 434 -18.98 -19.93 -2.96
CA LEU A 434 -18.32 -18.89 -2.14
C LEU A 434 -18.42 -17.49 -2.79
N THR A 435 -19.02 -17.41 -3.96
CA THR A 435 -19.26 -16.17 -4.70
C THR A 435 -20.71 -16.20 -5.15
N VAL A 436 -21.51 -15.24 -4.68
CA VAL A 436 -22.93 -15.15 -5.02
C VAL A 436 -23.09 -14.22 -6.20
N ASP A 437 -23.34 -14.80 -7.38
CA ASP A 437 -23.65 -14.04 -8.58
C ASP A 437 -25.07 -13.45 -8.47
N SER A 438 -25.14 -12.13 -8.30
CA SER A 438 -26.40 -11.39 -8.43
C SER A 438 -26.52 -10.92 -9.89
N LEU A 439 -27.70 -11.08 -10.50
CA LEU A 439 -27.96 -10.61 -11.87
C LEU A 439 -27.58 -9.13 -12.03
N GLY A 440 -26.49 -8.86 -12.77
CA GLY A 440 -26.02 -7.51 -13.07
C GLY A 440 -24.84 -6.99 -12.23
N ALA A 441 -24.34 -7.75 -11.26
CA ALA A 441 -23.12 -7.42 -10.52
C ALA A 441 -22.16 -8.61 -10.46
N PRO A 442 -20.82 -8.42 -10.58
CA PRO A 442 -19.85 -9.45 -10.28
C PRO A 442 -20.15 -10.03 -8.90
N GLY A 443 -20.13 -11.36 -8.79
CA GLY A 443 -20.65 -12.00 -7.60
C GLY A 443 -19.98 -11.51 -6.33
N LYS A 444 -20.81 -11.13 -5.34
CA LYS A 444 -20.31 -10.72 -4.04
C LYS A 444 -19.65 -11.94 -3.41
N ARG A 445 -18.37 -11.81 -3.03
CA ARG A 445 -17.65 -12.87 -2.33
C ARG A 445 -18.25 -13.04 -0.94
N MET A 446 -18.35 -14.29 -0.51
CA MET A 446 -18.83 -14.64 0.82
C MET A 446 -17.90 -14.02 1.87
N GLU A 447 -18.47 -13.40 2.90
CA GLU A 447 -17.66 -12.76 3.94
C GLU A 447 -16.77 -13.80 4.64
N PRO A 448 -15.53 -13.44 5.03
CA PRO A 448 -14.61 -14.34 5.73
C PRO A 448 -15.21 -15.04 6.96
N SER A 449 -16.08 -14.33 7.68
CA SER A 449 -16.78 -14.85 8.87
C SER A 449 -17.68 -16.03 8.55
N ARG A 450 -18.37 -16.00 7.41
CA ARG A 450 -19.24 -17.09 6.96
C ARG A 450 -18.43 -18.30 6.49
N ILE A 451 -17.26 -18.08 5.89
CA ILE A 451 -16.35 -19.18 5.51
C ILE A 451 -15.82 -19.89 6.75
N ALA A 452 -15.40 -19.14 7.77
CA ALA A 452 -14.99 -19.71 9.04
C ALA A 452 -16.12 -20.49 9.72
N GLU A 453 -17.36 -19.98 9.67
CA GLU A 453 -18.54 -20.68 10.18
C GLU A 453 -18.77 -22.03 9.46
N LEU A 454 -18.62 -22.08 8.12
CA LEU A 454 -18.69 -23.33 7.36
C LEU A 454 -17.61 -24.34 7.77
N LEU A 455 -16.44 -23.86 8.19
CA LEU A 455 -15.34 -24.67 8.73
C LEU A 455 -15.58 -25.09 10.20
N GLY A 456 -16.62 -24.55 10.86
CA GLY A 456 -16.88 -24.74 12.29
C GLY A 456 -15.85 -24.02 13.18
N ILE A 457 -15.30 -22.90 12.71
CA ILE A 457 -14.26 -22.12 13.38
C ILE A 457 -14.81 -20.73 13.73
N GLU A 458 -14.48 -20.22 14.92
CA GLU A 458 -14.80 -18.84 15.30
C GLU A 458 -13.96 -17.86 14.48
N TYR A 459 -14.62 -17.02 13.68
CA TYR A 459 -13.94 -15.95 12.96
C TYR A 459 -13.57 -14.80 13.88
N VAL A 460 -12.31 -14.40 13.80
CA VAL A 460 -11.79 -13.18 14.41
C VAL A 460 -10.91 -12.54 13.35
N ALA A 461 -11.29 -11.35 12.90
CA ALA A 461 -10.48 -10.61 11.95
C ALA A 461 -9.13 -10.28 12.60
N TYR A 462 -8.03 -10.67 11.95
CA TYR A 462 -6.70 -10.37 12.44
C TYR A 462 -6.03 -9.34 11.55
N THR A 463 -6.06 -8.08 11.94
CA THR A 463 -5.22 -7.05 11.34
C THR A 463 -4.02 -6.77 12.26
N PRO A 464 -2.79 -7.21 11.92
CA PRO A 464 -1.61 -6.82 12.68
C PRO A 464 -1.32 -5.34 12.40
N ARG A 465 -2.07 -4.44 13.05
CA ARG A 465 -1.88 -2.98 12.96
C ARG A 465 -0.65 -2.52 13.74
N PHE A 466 -0.29 -3.26 14.78
CA PHE A 466 0.84 -2.99 15.64
C PHE A 466 1.76 -4.21 15.66
N GLY A 467 3.08 -4.01 15.66
CA GLY A 467 4.03 -5.13 15.79
C GLY A 467 3.93 -5.79 17.17
N ASP A 468 4.70 -6.85 17.45
CA ASP A 468 4.65 -7.66 18.71
C ASP A 468 4.72 -6.88 20.03
N ASN A 469 5.07 -5.59 20.00
CA ASN A 469 5.10 -4.76 21.21
C ASN A 469 3.72 -4.27 21.64
N MET A 470 2.69 -4.37 20.81
CA MET A 470 1.33 -4.01 21.18
C MET A 470 0.32 -5.00 20.62
N ILE A 471 -0.73 -5.25 21.40
CA ILE A 471 -1.83 -6.14 21.06
C ILE A 471 -3.12 -5.33 21.14
N GLU A 472 -3.93 -5.38 20.08
CA GLU A 472 -5.24 -4.72 20.04
C GLU A 472 -6.35 -5.77 20.05
N PHE A 473 -7.32 -5.60 20.95
CA PHE A 473 -8.58 -6.31 20.92
C PHE A 473 -9.71 -5.31 20.66
N ALA A 474 -10.54 -5.59 19.66
CA ALA A 474 -11.64 -4.70 19.26
C ALA A 474 -12.94 -5.49 19.08
N CYS A 475 -14.03 -4.92 19.59
CA CYS A 475 -15.36 -5.50 19.46
C CYS A 475 -15.88 -5.38 18.01
N ASP A 476 -16.74 -6.33 17.63
CA ASP A 476 -17.58 -6.22 16.43
C ASP A 476 -18.62 -5.10 16.64
N ARG A 477 -18.57 -4.08 15.79
CA ARG A 477 -19.46 -2.92 15.87
C ARG A 477 -20.79 -3.14 15.14
N GLU A 478 -20.89 -4.18 14.33
CA GLU A 478 -22.09 -4.49 13.55
C GLU A 478 -23.04 -5.42 14.33
N ARG A 479 -22.55 -6.05 15.41
CA ARG A 479 -23.37 -6.85 16.32
C ARG A 479 -24.05 -6.02 17.39
N ALA A 480 -25.29 -6.37 17.70
CA ALA A 480 -26.04 -5.77 18.79
C ALA A 480 -25.39 -6.06 20.16
N LEU A 481 -25.25 -5.03 20.99
CA LEU A 481 -24.83 -5.15 22.38
C LEU A 481 -26.06 -5.48 23.25
N PRO A 482 -26.11 -6.62 23.96
CA PRO A 482 -27.18 -6.88 24.91
C PRO A 482 -27.05 -5.94 26.12
N VAL A 483 -28.03 -5.07 26.31
CA VAL A 483 -28.09 -4.10 27.44
C VAL A 483 -29.13 -4.48 28.51
N GLY A 484 -29.76 -5.65 28.37
CA GLY A 484 -30.79 -6.12 29.31
C GLY A 484 -30.24 -6.24 30.74
N GLY A 485 -30.98 -5.71 31.71
CA GLY A 485 -30.56 -5.65 33.12
C GLY A 485 -29.91 -4.33 33.55
N TYR A 486 -29.67 -3.42 32.60
CA TYR A 486 -29.14 -2.07 32.88
C TYR A 486 -30.15 -1.01 32.49
N GLN A 487 -30.25 0.07 33.28
CA GLN A 487 -31.20 1.17 33.03
C GLN A 487 -30.55 2.30 32.22
N HIS A 488 -29.23 2.46 32.34
CA HIS A 488 -28.49 3.56 31.75
C HIS A 488 -27.21 3.09 31.04
N LEU A 489 -26.78 3.87 30.04
CA LEU A 489 -25.57 3.63 29.25
C LEU A 489 -24.85 4.97 28.98
N LEU A 490 -23.58 5.04 29.38
CA LEU A 490 -22.67 6.14 29.08
C LEU A 490 -21.71 5.71 27.97
N PHE A 491 -21.74 6.45 26.86
CA PHE A 491 -21.01 6.08 25.64
C PHE A 491 -19.59 6.62 25.58
N GLY A 492 -18.67 5.82 25.02
CA GLY A 492 -17.49 6.31 24.30
C GLY A 492 -16.42 7.00 25.14
N GLN A 493 -16.23 6.56 26.39
CA GLN A 493 -15.19 7.11 27.25
C GLN A 493 -13.81 6.64 26.77
N PHE A 494 -12.98 7.58 26.29
CA PHE A 494 -11.59 7.28 25.91
C PHE A 494 -10.66 7.42 27.11
N ILE A 495 -10.04 6.30 27.47
CA ILE A 495 -9.19 6.18 28.65
C ILE A 495 -7.75 5.95 28.20
N HIS A 496 -6.85 6.74 28.77
CA HIS A 496 -5.40 6.57 28.64
C HIS A 496 -4.75 6.94 29.97
N ALA A 497 -3.46 6.65 30.13
CA ALA A 497 -2.69 6.87 31.37
C ALA A 497 -2.62 8.33 31.89
N GLY A 498 -3.30 9.29 31.26
CA GLY A 498 -3.42 10.68 31.74
C GLY A 498 -4.86 11.16 31.93
N ASN A 499 -5.85 10.29 31.72
CA ASN A 499 -7.28 10.59 31.88
C ASN A 499 -7.87 9.68 32.98
N HIS A 500 -7.68 10.09 34.24
CA HIS A 500 -7.94 9.23 35.41
C HIS A 500 -9.34 9.38 36.00
N GLU A 501 -10.10 10.40 35.61
CA GLU A 501 -11.40 10.69 36.22
C GLU A 501 -12.43 11.12 35.16
N GLY A 502 -13.61 10.51 35.19
CA GLY A 502 -14.77 10.93 34.43
C GLY A 502 -16.00 11.03 35.32
N LYS A 503 -16.82 12.06 35.12
CA LYS A 503 -18.05 12.30 35.89
C LYS A 503 -19.23 12.43 34.94
N SER A 504 -20.27 11.64 35.15
CA SER A 504 -21.57 11.88 34.52
C SER A 504 -22.38 12.80 35.43
N VAL A 505 -22.64 14.02 34.94
CA VAL A 505 -23.41 15.04 35.68
C VAL A 505 -24.89 14.69 35.77
N ALA A 506 -25.41 13.87 34.85
CA ALA A 506 -26.84 13.60 34.75
C ALA A 506 -27.37 12.60 35.81
N ASP A 507 -26.56 11.65 36.27
CA ASP A 507 -27.07 10.48 37.01
C ASP A 507 -26.32 10.17 38.32
N SER A 508 -25.56 11.14 38.82
CA SER A 508 -24.77 11.02 40.05
C SER A 508 -23.87 9.78 40.10
N ILE A 509 -23.26 9.43 38.96
CA ILE A 509 -22.26 8.36 38.85
C ILE A 509 -20.94 9.01 38.42
N ALA A 510 -19.88 8.73 39.18
CA ALA A 510 -18.52 9.03 38.80
C ALA A 510 -17.77 7.72 38.58
N TYR A 511 -16.76 7.75 37.72
CA TYR A 511 -15.80 6.66 37.64
C TYR A 511 -14.38 7.21 37.69
N ARG A 512 -13.52 6.44 38.34
CA ARG A 512 -12.10 6.73 38.47
C ARG A 512 -11.32 5.51 38.03
N ILE A 513 -10.22 5.75 37.34
CA ILE A 513 -9.37 4.71 36.78
C ILE A 513 -7.98 4.88 37.38
N ASP A 514 -7.39 3.78 37.80
CA ASP A 514 -6.04 3.79 38.33
C ASP A 514 -4.99 4.13 37.26
N SER A 515 -3.79 4.49 37.70
CA SER A 515 -2.71 4.89 36.78
C SER A 515 -2.20 3.74 35.91
N THR A 516 -2.46 2.50 36.32
CA THR A 516 -2.10 1.27 35.60
C THR A 516 -3.20 0.80 34.66
N LEU A 517 -4.37 1.46 34.67
CA LEU A 517 -5.54 1.22 33.83
C LEU A 517 -6.23 -0.14 34.04
N TRP A 518 -5.86 -0.89 35.07
CA TRP A 518 -6.42 -2.22 35.36
C TRP A 518 -7.72 -2.16 36.15
N ILE A 519 -7.88 -1.14 36.99
CA ILE A 519 -8.98 -1.05 37.94
C ILE A 519 -9.85 0.15 37.60
N ILE A 520 -11.12 -0.14 37.31
CA ILE A 520 -12.16 0.87 37.12
C ILE A 520 -13.00 0.91 38.40
N THR A 521 -12.94 2.01 39.13
CA THR A 521 -13.78 2.26 40.31
C THR A 521 -14.98 3.10 39.90
N VAL A 522 -16.17 2.54 39.99
CA VAL A 522 -17.43 3.23 39.72
C VAL A 522 -18.07 3.59 41.06
N GLN A 523 -18.46 4.85 41.22
CA GLN A 523 -18.97 5.41 42.46
C GLN A 523 -20.33 6.03 42.23
N GLU A 524 -21.29 5.65 43.07
CA GLU A 524 -22.53 6.38 43.20
C GLU A 524 -22.35 7.55 44.17
N LEU A 525 -22.82 8.72 43.74
CA LEU A 525 -22.77 9.96 44.50
C LEU A 525 -24.18 10.35 44.96
N ALA A 526 -24.31 10.75 46.23
CA ALA A 526 -25.46 11.53 46.71
C ALA A 526 -24.92 12.77 47.43
N ASP A 527 -25.39 13.95 47.05
CA ASP A 527 -24.90 15.24 47.58
C ASP A 527 -23.36 15.38 47.59
N SER A 528 -22.71 14.87 46.53
CA SER A 528 -21.24 14.83 46.37
C SER A 528 -20.49 13.92 47.35
N ALA A 529 -21.19 13.14 48.17
CA ALA A 529 -20.61 12.06 48.97
C ALA A 529 -20.76 10.71 48.26
N VAL A 530 -19.74 9.85 48.37
CA VAL A 530 -19.78 8.49 47.82
C VAL A 530 -20.69 7.63 48.68
N VAL A 531 -21.80 7.16 48.11
CA VAL A 531 -22.78 6.28 48.78
C VAL A 531 -22.37 4.83 48.65
N GLU A 532 -21.99 4.44 47.44
CA GLU A 532 -21.53 3.11 47.12
C GLU A 532 -20.39 3.19 46.10
N SER A 533 -19.44 2.26 46.19
CA SER A 533 -18.34 2.13 45.24
C SER A 533 -18.13 0.68 44.84
N LEU A 534 -17.97 0.45 43.54
CA LEU A 534 -17.74 -0.85 42.95
C LEU A 534 -16.44 -0.81 42.15
N GLN A 535 -15.56 -1.78 42.41
CA GLN A 535 -14.33 -1.94 41.66
C GLN A 535 -14.50 -3.05 40.62
N ILE A 536 -14.05 -2.76 39.40
CA ILE A 536 -14.06 -3.68 38.28
C ILE A 536 -12.61 -3.91 37.87
N ASP A 537 -12.19 -5.16 37.96
CA ASP A 537 -10.86 -5.62 37.57
C ASP A 537 -10.88 -6.11 36.12
N LEU A 538 -9.96 -5.58 35.30
CA LEU A 538 -9.80 -5.98 33.91
C LEU A 538 -8.86 -7.18 33.70
N HIS A 539 -8.12 -7.64 34.71
CA HIS A 539 -7.24 -8.81 34.56
C HIS A 539 -7.99 -10.03 34.01
N PRO A 540 -9.15 -10.45 34.55
CA PRO A 540 -9.84 -11.65 34.06
C PRO A 540 -10.27 -11.54 32.60
N LEU A 541 -10.69 -10.34 32.18
CA LEU A 541 -11.05 -10.09 30.78
C LEU A 541 -9.82 -10.21 29.89
N ILE A 542 -8.76 -9.51 30.22
CA ILE A 542 -7.54 -9.46 29.41
C ILE A 542 -6.88 -10.82 29.35
N ASP A 543 -6.82 -11.56 30.46
CA ASP A 543 -6.31 -12.93 30.50
C ASP A 543 -7.13 -13.85 29.59
N THR A 544 -8.46 -13.75 29.64
CA THR A 544 -9.36 -14.52 28.76
C THR A 544 -9.14 -14.15 27.28
N LEU A 545 -8.98 -12.86 26.96
CA LEU A 545 -8.71 -12.39 25.60
C LEU A 545 -7.34 -12.87 25.11
N MET A 546 -6.32 -12.83 25.97
CA MET A 546 -4.97 -13.30 25.68
C MET A 546 -4.92 -14.81 25.50
N GLU A 547 -5.59 -15.57 26.36
CA GLU A 547 -5.70 -17.02 26.24
C GLU A 547 -6.41 -17.41 24.94
N LYS A 548 -7.54 -16.76 24.65
CA LYS A 548 -8.40 -17.15 23.53
C LYS A 548 -7.96 -16.64 22.16
N TYR A 549 -7.35 -15.46 22.10
CA TYR A 549 -7.03 -14.79 20.83
C TYR A 549 -5.51 -14.54 20.67
N GLY A 550 -4.73 -14.58 21.75
CA GLY A 550 -3.29 -14.42 21.73
C GLY A 550 -2.84 -13.03 21.28
N SER A 551 -2.39 -12.91 20.04
CA SER A 551 -1.71 -11.71 19.51
C SER A 551 -2.64 -10.57 19.04
N GLY A 552 -3.91 -10.58 19.44
CA GLY A 552 -4.90 -9.56 19.09
C GLY A 552 -6.05 -10.09 18.23
N GLY A 553 -7.10 -9.28 18.07
CA GLY A 553 -8.27 -9.62 17.28
C GLY A 553 -9.26 -8.47 17.15
N SER A 554 -9.80 -8.27 15.95
CA SER A 554 -10.93 -7.39 15.68
C SER A 554 -12.18 -8.20 15.39
N GLU A 555 -13.34 -7.58 15.54
CA GLU A 555 -14.66 -8.23 15.39
C GLU A 555 -14.96 -9.27 16.48
N ILE A 556 -14.44 -9.04 17.70
CA ILE A 556 -14.75 -9.90 18.84
C ILE A 556 -16.21 -9.68 19.25
N PRO A 557 -17.00 -10.74 19.51
CA PRO A 557 -18.38 -10.61 19.95
C PRO A 557 -18.52 -9.67 21.18
N PRO A 558 -19.42 -8.67 21.17
CA PRO A 558 -19.53 -7.69 22.25
C PRO A 558 -19.64 -8.28 23.67
N PRO A 559 -20.38 -9.39 23.92
CA PRO A 559 -20.46 -9.98 25.26
C PRO A 559 -19.11 -10.47 25.82
N LYS A 560 -18.15 -10.82 24.95
CA LYS A 560 -16.81 -11.27 25.36
C LYS A 560 -15.86 -10.11 25.66
N MET A 561 -16.27 -8.89 25.33
CA MET A 561 -15.54 -7.65 25.60
C MET A 561 -16.17 -6.88 26.77
N MET A 562 -16.99 -7.54 27.59
CA MET A 562 -17.76 -6.93 28.66
C MET A 562 -17.41 -7.57 30.00
N VAL A 563 -17.25 -6.74 31.03
CA VAL A 563 -17.07 -7.18 32.43
C VAL A 563 -18.19 -6.57 33.25
N ALA A 564 -18.91 -7.41 34.00
CA ALA A 564 -19.99 -7.00 34.86
C ALA A 564 -19.64 -7.25 36.33
N ALA A 565 -20.12 -6.36 37.20
CA ALA A 565 -20.01 -6.48 38.64
C ALA A 565 -21.27 -5.91 39.31
N ALA A 566 -21.59 -6.39 40.51
CA ALA A 566 -22.72 -5.91 41.29
C ALA A 566 -22.40 -5.93 42.79
N SER A 567 -22.81 -4.87 43.49
CA SER A 567 -22.73 -4.75 44.96
C SER A 567 -23.88 -3.86 45.43
N GLY A 568 -24.42 -4.12 46.64
CA GLY A 568 -25.21 -3.18 47.47
C GLY A 568 -26.35 -2.35 46.85
N GLY A 569 -26.82 -2.70 45.65
CA GLY A 569 -27.88 -1.99 44.92
C GLY A 569 -27.40 -1.46 43.55
N LEU A 570 -26.10 -1.24 43.40
CA LEU A 570 -25.45 -0.82 42.16
C LEU A 570 -25.01 -2.02 41.30
N THR A 571 -25.57 -2.11 40.08
CA THR A 571 -25.15 -3.10 39.06
C THR A 571 -24.47 -2.37 37.91
N VAL A 572 -23.26 -2.78 37.54
CA VAL A 572 -22.45 -2.11 36.51
C VAL A 572 -21.89 -3.12 35.51
N ALA A 573 -21.82 -2.74 34.25
CA ALA A 573 -21.00 -3.40 33.24
C ALA A 573 -20.14 -2.40 32.48
N VAL A 574 -18.88 -2.75 32.29
CA VAL A 574 -17.95 -2.04 31.43
C VAL A 574 -17.84 -2.84 30.13
N HIS A 575 -18.28 -2.25 29.03
CA HIS A 575 -18.12 -2.81 27.70
C HIS A 575 -16.94 -2.12 27.00
N ILE A 576 -15.88 -2.88 26.76
CA ILE A 576 -14.67 -2.40 26.10
C ILE A 576 -14.85 -2.50 24.59
N ARG A 577 -15.04 -1.36 23.92
CA ARG A 577 -15.09 -1.32 22.45
C ARG A 577 -13.76 -1.68 21.82
N ARG A 578 -12.69 -1.27 22.48
CA ARG A 578 -11.31 -1.46 22.02
C ARG A 578 -10.36 -1.33 23.19
N ILE A 579 -9.39 -2.23 23.29
CA ILE A 579 -8.28 -2.13 24.23
C ILE A 579 -6.96 -2.35 23.50
N LEU A 580 -6.00 -1.47 23.77
CA LEU A 580 -4.62 -1.58 23.32
C LEU A 580 -3.77 -1.96 24.52
N LEU A 581 -3.10 -3.10 24.42
CA LEU A 581 -2.11 -3.56 25.38
C LEU A 581 -0.72 -3.27 24.83
N LYS A 582 0.21 -2.91 25.71
CA LYS A 582 1.60 -2.67 25.40
C LYS A 582 2.47 -3.60 26.22
N ARG A 583 3.54 -4.11 25.59
CA ARG A 583 4.48 -5.01 26.23
C ARG A 583 5.20 -4.29 27.37
N ASP A 584 5.15 -4.90 28.55
CA ASP A 584 5.86 -4.47 29.76
C ASP A 584 6.67 -5.67 30.28
N GLY A 585 7.96 -5.73 29.92
CA GLY A 585 8.80 -6.90 30.18
C GLY A 585 8.30 -8.17 29.45
N GLU A 586 7.96 -9.20 30.24
CA GLU A 586 7.42 -10.47 29.75
C GLU A 586 5.89 -10.48 29.64
N THR A 587 5.20 -9.47 30.19
CA THR A 587 3.74 -9.38 30.21
C THR A 587 3.23 -8.23 29.33
N PHE A 588 1.92 -8.08 29.24
CA PHE A 588 1.25 -7.00 28.54
C PHE A 588 0.38 -6.22 29.53
N ALA A 589 0.43 -4.90 29.46
CA ALA A 589 -0.37 -4.00 30.28
C ALA A 589 -1.24 -3.09 29.39
N PRO A 590 -2.44 -2.68 29.83
CA PRO A 590 -3.25 -1.71 29.10
C PRO A 590 -2.52 -0.38 28.92
N ASP A 591 -2.49 0.11 27.69
CA ASP A 591 -1.96 1.43 27.33
C ASP A 591 -3.11 2.45 27.15
N ASN A 592 -4.17 2.03 26.46
CA ASN A 592 -5.42 2.79 26.33
C ASN A 592 -6.60 1.88 25.98
N TYR A 593 -7.82 2.34 26.29
CA TYR A 593 -9.05 1.70 25.83
C TYR A 593 -10.20 2.68 25.64
N VAL A 594 -11.18 2.27 24.82
CA VAL A 594 -12.48 2.94 24.70
C VAL A 594 -13.50 2.06 25.38
N MET A 595 -14.22 2.62 26.35
CA MET A 595 -15.27 1.89 27.07
C MET A 595 -16.63 2.59 27.00
N ASP A 596 -17.66 1.76 27.05
CA ASP A 596 -19.02 2.12 27.38
C ASP A 596 -19.31 1.63 28.80
N LEU A 597 -20.01 2.45 29.59
CA LEU A 597 -20.39 2.11 30.98
C LEU A 597 -21.91 1.93 31.06
N LEU A 598 -22.35 0.71 31.35
CA LEU A 598 -23.74 0.36 31.62
C LEU A 598 -23.95 0.29 33.12
N TYR A 599 -25.06 0.81 33.62
CA TYR A 599 -25.36 0.68 35.05
C TYR A 599 -26.88 0.69 35.35
N SER A 600 -27.22 0.16 36.51
CA SER A 600 -28.55 0.19 37.11
C SER A 600 -28.42 0.45 38.60
N LYS A 601 -29.36 1.24 39.14
CA LYS A 601 -29.49 1.52 40.56
C LYS A 601 -30.78 0.87 41.05
N ASN A 602 -30.66 -0.17 41.86
CA ASN A 602 -31.81 -0.72 42.57
C ASN A 602 -32.01 0.09 43.85
N LYS A 603 -33.17 0.71 43.96
CA LYS A 603 -33.59 1.45 45.17
C LYS A 603 -33.82 0.52 46.35
#